data_AF-A0A835LJM0-F1
#
_entry.id   AF-A0A835LJM0-F1
#
_cell.length_a   1.000
_cell.length_b   1.000
_cell.length_c   1.000
_cell.angle_alpha   90.00
_cell.angle_beta   90.00
_cell.angle_gamma   90.00
#
_symmetry.space_group_name_H-M   'P 1'
#
loop_
_entity.id
_entity.type
_entity.pdbx_description
1 polymer ?
#
loop_
_entity_poly.entity_id
_entity_poly.type
_entity_poly.pdbx_seq_one_letter_code
_entity_poly.pdbx_strand_id
1 'polypeptide(L)'
;MEIILAVVAQNLLSQRCSESIDALIVNYDDHDGTDNQVQMVEDSIRHAKEAIALDVKDGNSWYNLGNACLTRFFVTGACDHTKLLPSLKAYQNAEKDESMKSNPDLYFNSATVNKYLENYERALTGFQAAALKDPGLNASEEVEKMVSLLDKLANCSKVLQILNPL
;
A
#
# COMPACT_ATOMS: atom_id res chain seq x y z
N MET A 1 3.70 -29.44 3.45
CA MET A 1 4.41 -28.61 2.46
C MET A 1 3.56 -27.43 1.96
N GLU A 2 2.25 -27.42 2.21
CA GLU A 2 1.36 -26.28 1.94
C GLU A 2 1.29 -25.22 3.05
N ILE A 3 1.86 -25.49 4.23
CA ILE A 3 1.77 -24.56 5.39
C ILE A 3 2.99 -23.61 5.46
N ILE A 4 4.12 -23.94 4.82
CA ILE A 4 5.37 -23.15 4.95
C ILE A 4 5.32 -21.84 4.15
N LEU A 5 4.61 -21.79 3.01
CA LEU A 5 4.39 -20.55 2.25
C LEU A 5 3.40 -19.60 2.96
N ALA A 6 2.36 -20.14 3.60
CA ALA A 6 1.45 -19.36 4.42
C ALA A 6 2.16 -18.77 5.66
N VAL A 7 3.10 -19.53 6.26
CA VAL A 7 3.89 -19.08 7.41
C VAL A 7 4.95 -18.04 7.02
N VAL A 8 5.50 -18.03 5.80
CA VAL A 8 6.40 -16.94 5.37
C VAL A 8 5.61 -15.65 5.12
N ALA A 9 4.42 -15.72 4.52
CA ALA A 9 3.54 -14.56 4.35
C ALA A 9 2.96 -14.04 5.69
N GLN A 10 2.64 -14.93 6.65
CA GLN A 10 2.19 -14.54 7.99
C GLN A 10 3.34 -14.14 8.95
N ASN A 11 4.55 -14.71 8.84
CA ASN A 11 5.73 -14.23 9.59
C ASN A 11 6.20 -12.86 9.10
N LEU A 12 5.96 -12.52 7.83
CA LEU A 12 6.14 -11.16 7.31
C LEU A 12 5.06 -10.18 7.81
N LEU A 13 3.88 -10.66 8.21
CA LEU A 13 2.79 -9.84 8.76
C LEU A 13 2.85 -9.66 10.28
N SER A 14 3.57 -10.50 11.03
CA SER A 14 3.66 -10.39 12.51
C SER A 14 4.96 -9.73 13.03
N GLN A 15 5.94 -9.40 12.19
CA GLN A 15 7.23 -8.83 12.63
C GLN A 15 7.57 -7.41 12.17
N ARG A 16 6.70 -6.67 11.47
CA ARG A 16 7.02 -5.28 11.05
C ARG A 16 5.87 -4.28 11.22
N CYS A 17 5.27 -4.23 12.40
CA CYS A 17 4.55 -3.02 12.87
C CYS A 17 5.46 -1.77 13.02
N SER A 18 6.66 -1.68 12.41
CA SER A 18 7.50 -0.48 12.57
C SER A 18 8.59 -0.26 11.51
N GLU A 19 8.63 -1.01 10.42
CA GLU A 19 9.66 -0.81 9.40
C GLU A 19 8.98 -0.60 8.06
N SER A 20 9.06 0.66 7.61
CA SER A 20 8.69 1.11 6.29
C SER A 20 9.05 0.08 5.22
N ILE A 21 8.21 -0.02 4.20
CA ILE A 21 8.49 -0.78 2.97
C ILE A 21 9.90 -0.47 2.42
N ASP A 22 10.47 0.71 2.73
CA ASP A 22 11.87 1.09 2.46
C ASP A 22 12.91 0.13 3.09
N ALA A 23 12.68 -0.38 4.30
CA ALA A 23 13.63 -1.27 5.00
C ALA A 23 13.64 -2.71 4.47
N LEU A 24 12.62 -3.11 3.69
CA LEU A 24 12.63 -4.40 2.98
C LEU A 24 13.46 -4.31 1.68
N ILE A 25 13.55 -3.11 1.09
CA ILE A 25 14.27 -2.85 -0.16
C ILE A 25 15.77 -2.59 0.10
N VAL A 26 16.13 -1.91 1.20
CA VAL A 26 17.51 -1.49 1.48
C VAL A 26 18.46 -2.63 1.92
N ASN A 27 17.96 -3.83 2.26
CA ASN A 27 18.80 -4.92 2.79
C ASN A 27 19.16 -6.05 1.78
N TYR A 28 18.78 -5.95 0.51
CA TYR A 28 19.06 -6.99 -0.50
C TYR A 28 19.69 -6.39 -1.77
N ASP A 29 20.85 -5.75 -1.60
CA ASP A 29 21.76 -5.43 -2.71
C ASP A 29 22.47 -6.72 -3.16
N ASP A 30 21.82 -7.52 -4.00
CA ASP A 30 22.50 -8.51 -4.84
C ASP A 30 21.91 -8.46 -6.25
N HIS A 31 22.78 -8.19 -7.23
CA HIS A 31 22.46 -7.87 -8.62
C HIS A 31 21.87 -9.08 -9.41
N ASP A 32 21.70 -10.23 -8.75
CA ASP A 32 21.13 -11.50 -9.24
C ASP A 32 19.80 -11.87 -8.54
N GLY A 33 19.36 -11.07 -7.55
CA GLY A 33 18.18 -11.34 -6.72
C GLY A 33 16.86 -10.80 -7.26
N THR A 34 16.90 -9.82 -8.17
CA THR A 34 15.72 -9.08 -8.63
C THR A 34 14.79 -9.92 -9.51
N ASP A 35 15.33 -10.71 -10.43
CA ASP A 35 14.52 -11.56 -11.32
C ASP A 35 13.76 -12.65 -10.55
N ASN A 36 14.40 -13.23 -9.53
CA ASN A 36 13.76 -14.20 -8.64
C ASN A 36 12.66 -13.55 -7.81
N GLN A 37 12.89 -12.35 -7.26
CA GLN A 37 11.88 -11.59 -6.53
C GLN A 37 10.68 -11.23 -7.40
N VAL A 38 10.90 -10.81 -8.65
CA VAL A 38 9.82 -10.52 -9.60
C VAL A 38 8.98 -11.77 -9.85
N GLN A 39 9.61 -12.92 -10.10
CA GLN A 39 8.90 -14.18 -10.31
C GLN A 39 8.06 -14.59 -9.09
N MET A 40 8.62 -14.48 -7.88
CA MET A 40 7.89 -14.77 -6.64
C MET A 40 6.65 -13.87 -6.46
N VAL A 41 6.76 -12.59 -6.84
CA VAL A 41 5.63 -11.66 -6.77
C VAL A 41 4.58 -11.99 -7.82
N GLU A 42 4.97 -12.37 -9.04
CA GLU A 42 4.02 -12.81 -10.09
C GLU A 42 3.26 -14.09 -9.66
N ASP A 43 3.94 -15.04 -9.02
CA ASP A 43 3.29 -16.23 -8.45
C ASP A 43 2.34 -15.88 -7.30
N SER A 44 2.70 -14.91 -6.45
CA SER A 44 1.81 -14.41 -5.40
C SER A 44 0.53 -13.79 -5.98
N ILE A 45 0.65 -12.98 -7.04
CA ILE A 45 -0.50 -12.41 -7.75
C ILE A 45 -1.37 -13.51 -8.36
N ARG A 46 -0.76 -14.55 -8.95
CA ARG A 46 -1.49 -15.68 -9.52
C ARG A 46 -2.30 -16.41 -8.45
N HIS A 47 -1.69 -16.79 -7.33
CA HIS A 47 -2.39 -17.48 -6.25
C HIS A 47 -3.48 -16.63 -5.60
N ALA A 48 -3.25 -15.32 -5.42
CA ALA A 48 -4.27 -14.43 -4.88
C ALA A 48 -5.51 -14.35 -5.81
N LYS A 49 -5.30 -14.35 -7.13
CA LYS A 49 -6.41 -14.41 -8.11
C LYS A 49 -7.14 -15.75 -8.08
N GLU A 50 -6.42 -16.85 -7.91
CA GLU A 50 -7.03 -18.19 -7.74
C GLU A 50 -7.89 -18.23 -6.48
N ALA A 51 -7.43 -17.65 -5.36
CA ALA A 51 -8.20 -17.54 -4.12
C ALA A 51 -9.48 -16.69 -4.28
N ILE A 52 -9.39 -15.53 -4.96
CA ILE A 52 -10.55 -14.69 -5.30
C ILE A 52 -11.55 -15.46 -6.18
N ALA A 53 -11.08 -16.34 -7.06
CA ALA A 53 -11.97 -17.14 -7.91
C ALA A 53 -12.75 -18.20 -7.11
N LEU A 54 -12.23 -18.63 -5.95
CA LEU A 54 -12.93 -19.53 -5.03
C LEU A 54 -14.01 -18.79 -4.22
N ASP A 55 -13.71 -17.58 -3.74
CA ASP A 55 -14.70 -16.69 -3.13
C ASP A 55 -14.42 -15.22 -3.48
N VAL A 56 -15.23 -14.68 -4.39
CA VAL A 56 -15.09 -13.29 -4.85
C VAL A 56 -15.46 -12.26 -3.78
N LYS A 57 -16.12 -12.69 -2.70
CA LYS A 57 -16.51 -11.82 -1.58
C LYS A 57 -15.47 -11.81 -0.45
N ASP A 58 -14.49 -12.71 -0.46
CA ASP A 58 -13.47 -12.75 0.59
C ASP A 58 -12.53 -11.54 0.48
N GLY A 59 -12.68 -10.63 1.44
CA GLY A 59 -11.87 -9.43 1.51
C GLY A 59 -10.39 -9.70 1.79
N ASN A 60 -10.05 -10.83 2.44
CA ASN A 60 -8.64 -11.18 2.68
C ASN A 60 -7.93 -11.55 1.37
N SER A 61 -8.58 -12.31 0.50
CA SER A 61 -8.04 -12.65 -0.82
C SER A 61 -7.82 -11.40 -1.68
N TRP A 62 -8.76 -10.44 -1.64
CA TRP A 62 -8.58 -9.14 -2.29
C TRP A 62 -7.46 -8.31 -1.67
N TYR A 63 -7.34 -8.29 -0.35
CA TYR A 63 -6.26 -7.60 0.34
C TYR A 63 -4.89 -8.17 -0.02
N ASN A 64 -4.77 -9.51 -0.07
CA ASN A 64 -3.55 -10.20 -0.47
C ASN A 64 -3.15 -9.88 -1.92
N LEU A 65 -4.11 -9.81 -2.85
CA LEU A 65 -3.85 -9.34 -4.21
C LEU A 65 -3.34 -7.89 -4.21
N GLY A 66 -3.95 -7.03 -3.38
CA GLY A 66 -3.53 -5.64 -3.21
C GLY A 66 -2.07 -5.52 -2.75
N ASN A 67 -1.70 -6.29 -1.73
CA ASN A 67 -0.34 -6.36 -1.21
C ASN A 67 0.64 -6.86 -2.27
N ALA A 68 0.31 -7.96 -2.97
CA ALA A 68 1.17 -8.50 -4.01
C ALA A 68 1.41 -7.50 -5.17
N CYS A 69 0.36 -6.78 -5.61
CA CYS A 69 0.50 -5.72 -6.61
C CYS A 69 1.29 -4.51 -6.09
N LEU A 70 1.16 -4.15 -4.81
CA LEU A 70 1.95 -3.08 -4.20
C LEU A 70 3.44 -3.47 -4.14
N THR A 71 3.74 -4.68 -3.69
CA THR A 71 5.11 -5.22 -3.69
C THR A 71 5.69 -5.21 -5.10
N ARG A 72 4.91 -5.63 -6.12
CA ARG A 72 5.32 -5.60 -7.52
C ARG A 72 5.79 -4.22 -7.97
N PHE A 73 5.07 -3.17 -7.59
CA PHE A 73 5.45 -1.80 -7.93
C PHE A 73 6.83 -1.45 -7.38
N PHE A 74 7.11 -1.83 -6.13
CA PHE A 74 8.40 -1.56 -5.50
C PHE A 74 9.54 -2.41 -6.05
N VAL A 75 9.37 -3.72 -6.22
CA VAL A 75 10.43 -4.59 -6.75
C VAL A 75 10.76 -4.31 -8.22
N THR A 76 9.85 -3.66 -8.96
CA THR A 76 10.09 -3.22 -10.34
C THR A 76 10.57 -1.77 -10.45
N GLY A 77 11.06 -1.21 -9.34
CA GLY A 77 11.76 0.07 -9.30
C GLY A 77 10.90 1.30 -9.01
N ALA A 78 9.60 1.14 -8.77
CA ALA A 78 8.69 2.22 -8.37
C ALA A 78 8.62 3.45 -9.31
N CYS A 79 9.05 3.32 -10.58
CA CYS A 79 9.15 4.47 -11.50
C CYS A 79 7.81 4.93 -12.11
N ASP A 80 6.84 4.02 -12.24
CA ASP A 80 5.56 4.29 -12.90
C ASP A 80 4.42 4.05 -11.92
N HIS A 81 3.95 5.13 -11.29
CA HIS A 81 2.91 5.08 -10.27
C HIS A 81 1.58 4.52 -10.81
N THR A 82 1.34 4.55 -12.12
CA THR A 82 0.12 3.96 -12.71
C THR A 82 0.06 2.44 -12.52
N LYS A 83 1.21 1.79 -12.28
CA LYS A 83 1.30 0.36 -11.93
C LYS A 83 0.70 0.03 -10.55
N LEU A 84 0.33 1.03 -9.75
CA LEU A 84 -0.38 0.84 -8.48
C LEU A 84 -1.91 0.71 -8.65
N LEU A 85 -2.47 1.00 -9.83
CA LEU A 85 -3.91 0.88 -10.07
C LEU A 85 -4.50 -0.51 -9.77
N PRO A 86 -3.81 -1.64 -10.06
CA PRO A 86 -4.27 -2.97 -9.65
C PRO A 86 -4.34 -3.12 -8.12
N SER A 87 -3.36 -2.60 -7.39
CA SER A 87 -3.34 -2.62 -5.92
C SER A 87 -4.51 -1.82 -5.35
N LEU A 88 -4.73 -0.60 -5.86
CA LEU A 88 -5.87 0.24 -5.46
C LEU A 88 -7.21 -0.46 -5.66
N LYS A 89 -7.43 -1.06 -6.84
CA LYS A 89 -8.68 -1.79 -7.14
C LYS A 89 -8.87 -2.98 -6.21
N ALA A 90 -7.80 -3.69 -5.87
CA ALA A 90 -7.88 -4.84 -4.98
C ALA A 90 -8.26 -4.41 -3.56
N TYR A 91 -7.63 -3.37 -3.00
CA TYR A 91 -8.01 -2.82 -1.69
C TYR A 91 -9.45 -2.29 -1.66
N GLN A 92 -9.91 -1.60 -2.72
CA GLN A 92 -11.31 -1.15 -2.81
C GLN A 92 -12.32 -2.30 -2.83
N ASN A 93 -11.94 -3.49 -3.31
CA ASN A 93 -12.79 -4.67 -3.21
C ASN A 93 -12.68 -5.31 -1.82
N ALA A 94 -11.50 -5.33 -1.20
CA ALA A 94 -11.32 -5.79 0.18
C ALA A 94 -12.16 -4.99 1.18
N GLU A 95 -12.23 -3.66 1.02
CA GLU A 95 -13.03 -2.76 1.87
C GLU A 95 -14.54 -3.03 1.83
N LYS A 96 -15.04 -3.76 0.82
CA LYS A 96 -16.46 -4.14 0.71
C LYS A 96 -16.82 -5.29 1.65
N ASP A 97 -15.84 -6.05 2.11
CA ASP A 97 -16.04 -7.09 3.12
C ASP A 97 -16.06 -6.45 4.52
N GLU A 98 -17.15 -6.66 5.24
CA GLU A 98 -17.32 -6.15 6.61
C GLU A 98 -16.23 -6.65 7.56
N SER A 99 -15.72 -7.87 7.35
CA SER A 99 -14.67 -8.45 8.18
C SER A 99 -13.33 -7.70 8.05
N MET A 100 -13.13 -7.01 6.93
CA MET A 100 -11.90 -6.26 6.65
C MET A 100 -11.93 -4.83 7.20
N LYS A 101 -13.10 -4.30 7.60
CA LYS A 101 -13.20 -2.92 8.10
C LYS A 101 -12.48 -2.68 9.41
N SER A 102 -12.17 -3.72 10.18
CA SER A 102 -11.34 -3.61 11.38
C SER A 102 -9.84 -3.70 11.11
N ASN A 103 -9.42 -4.07 9.89
CA ASN A 103 -8.01 -4.25 9.55
C ASN A 103 -7.33 -2.87 9.33
N PRO A 104 -6.43 -2.43 10.23
CA PRO A 104 -5.78 -1.13 10.10
C PRO A 104 -4.76 -1.08 8.94
N ASP A 105 -4.10 -2.20 8.62
CA ASP A 105 -3.11 -2.31 7.53
C ASP A 105 -3.75 -2.12 6.16
N LEU A 106 -4.99 -2.58 5.97
CA LEU A 106 -5.75 -2.34 4.74
C LEU A 106 -5.88 -0.84 4.47
N TYR A 107 -6.27 -0.06 5.49
CA TYR A 107 -6.40 1.39 5.36
C TYR A 107 -5.05 2.07 5.14
N PHE A 108 -4.01 1.63 5.86
CA PHE A 108 -2.67 2.19 5.72
C PHE A 108 -2.08 1.94 4.32
N ASN A 109 -2.19 0.72 3.80
CA ASN A 109 -1.67 0.34 2.49
C ASN A 109 -2.49 1.01 1.37
N SER A 110 -3.82 1.04 1.49
CA SER A 110 -4.70 1.76 0.57
C SER A 110 -4.40 3.27 0.56
N ALA A 111 -4.15 3.88 1.72
CA ALA A 111 -3.74 5.28 1.83
C ALA A 111 -2.36 5.53 1.20
N THR A 112 -1.40 4.64 1.40
CA THR A 112 -0.08 4.70 0.77
C THR A 112 -0.19 4.67 -0.75
N VAL A 113 -1.00 3.77 -1.31
CA VAL A 113 -1.27 3.73 -2.76
C VAL A 113 -1.88 5.03 -3.25
N ASN A 114 -2.88 5.56 -2.55
CA ASN A 114 -3.49 6.84 -2.90
C ASN A 114 -2.49 8.01 -2.80
N LYS A 115 -1.53 7.97 -1.85
CA LYS A 115 -0.46 8.97 -1.73
C LYS A 115 0.43 8.99 -2.97
N TYR A 116 0.89 7.83 -3.44
CA TYR A 116 1.70 7.73 -4.67
C TYR A 116 0.91 8.13 -5.93
N LEU A 117 -0.39 7.84 -5.96
CA LEU A 117 -1.31 8.25 -7.02
C LEU A 117 -1.81 9.70 -6.87
N GLU A 118 -1.30 10.45 -5.89
CA GLU A 118 -1.65 11.85 -5.62
C GLU A 118 -3.14 12.10 -5.31
N ASN A 119 -3.87 11.06 -4.91
CA ASN A 119 -5.24 11.14 -4.41
C ASN A 119 -5.24 11.54 -2.93
N TYR A 120 -4.76 12.75 -2.62
CA TYR A 120 -4.44 13.15 -1.24
C TYR A 120 -5.63 13.15 -0.28
N GLU A 121 -6.85 13.43 -0.74
CA GLU A 121 -8.06 13.33 0.10
C GLU A 121 -8.28 11.89 0.60
N ARG A 122 -8.17 10.91 -0.33
CA ARG A 122 -8.32 9.48 -0.01
C ARG A 122 -7.16 8.97 0.84
N ALA A 123 -5.95 9.44 0.56
CA ALA A 123 -4.78 9.08 1.38
C ALA A 123 -4.92 9.59 2.82
N LEU A 124 -5.30 10.86 3.00
CA LEU A 124 -5.48 11.47 4.31
C LEU A 124 -6.55 10.74 5.15
N THR A 125 -7.72 10.51 4.55
CA THR A 125 -8.82 9.79 5.23
C THR A 125 -8.44 8.35 5.57
N GLY A 126 -7.70 7.66 4.69
CA GLY A 126 -7.21 6.31 4.95
C GLY A 126 -6.17 6.26 6.09
N PHE A 127 -5.19 7.17 6.11
CA PHE A 127 -4.22 7.23 7.21
C PHE A 127 -4.88 7.57 8.55
N GLN A 128 -5.84 8.50 8.57
CA GLN A 128 -6.64 8.78 9.78
C GLN A 128 -7.41 7.54 10.25
N ALA A 129 -8.02 6.79 9.31
CA ALA A 129 -8.75 5.57 9.63
C ALA A 129 -7.85 4.45 10.16
N ALA A 130 -6.60 4.36 9.68
CA ALA A 130 -5.58 3.46 10.19
C ALA A 130 -5.12 3.87 11.60
N ALA A 131 -4.78 5.14 11.81
CA ALA A 131 -4.35 5.70 13.09
C ALA A 131 -5.37 5.50 14.21
N LEU A 132 -6.67 5.63 13.89
CA LEU A 132 -7.75 5.41 14.84
C LEU A 132 -7.86 3.95 15.29
N LYS A 133 -7.54 3.00 14.41
CA LYS A 133 -7.65 1.56 14.68
C LYS A 133 -6.41 0.99 15.35
N ASP A 134 -5.24 1.42 14.88
CA ASP A 134 -3.96 1.03 15.46
C ASP A 134 -3.00 2.23 15.49
N PRO A 135 -2.86 2.90 16.65
CA PRO A 135 -1.89 3.96 16.85
C PRO A 135 -0.43 3.51 16.65
N GLY A 136 -0.13 2.21 16.73
CA GLY A 136 1.21 1.65 16.56
C GLY A 136 1.72 1.66 15.11
N LEU A 137 0.84 1.83 14.12
CA LEU A 137 1.22 1.88 12.70
C LEU A 137 1.86 3.20 12.27
N ASN A 138 2.06 4.15 13.19
CA ASN A 138 2.61 5.49 12.92
C ASN A 138 1.84 6.28 11.83
N ALA A 139 0.59 5.91 11.57
CA ALA A 139 -0.24 6.56 10.55
C ALA A 139 -0.52 8.03 10.86
N SER A 140 -0.50 8.42 12.15
CA SER A 140 -0.59 9.82 12.58
C SER A 140 0.56 10.67 12.03
N GLU A 141 1.78 10.13 11.94
CA GLU A 141 2.92 10.85 11.36
C GLU A 141 2.73 11.09 9.86
N GLU A 142 2.17 10.11 9.14
CA GLU A 142 1.85 10.26 7.72
C GLU A 142 0.76 11.32 7.49
N VAL A 143 -0.23 11.41 8.40
CA VAL A 143 -1.23 12.49 8.39
C VAL A 143 -0.56 13.85 8.55
N GLU A 144 0.31 14.03 9.54
CA GLU A 144 1.01 15.29 9.79
C GLU A 144 1.88 15.72 8.59
N LYS A 145 2.67 14.78 8.03
CA LYS A 145 3.48 15.02 6.83
C LYS A 145 2.62 15.47 5.65
N MET A 146 1.47 14.82 5.45
CA MET A 146 0.58 15.12 4.34
C MET A 146 -0.11 16.48 4.49
N VAL A 147 -0.61 16.80 5.69
CA VAL A 147 -1.17 18.13 5.98
C VAL A 147 -0.12 19.22 5.73
N SER A 148 1.11 19.03 6.23
CA SER A 148 2.20 19.98 6.00
C SER A 148 2.53 20.18 4.52
N LEU A 149 2.50 19.10 3.73
CA LEU A 149 2.70 19.17 2.28
C LEU A 149 1.58 19.97 1.60
N LEU A 150 0.33 19.67 1.92
CA LEU A 150 -0.84 20.34 1.33
C LEU A 150 -0.86 21.84 1.68
N ASP A 151 -0.49 22.20 2.91
CA ASP A 151 -0.36 23.61 3.32
C ASP A 151 0.72 24.34 2.51
N LYS A 152 1.87 23.71 2.29
CA LYS A 152 2.95 24.28 1.45
C LYS A 152 2.49 24.47 0.01
N LEU A 153 1.80 23.47 -0.56
CA LEU A 153 1.25 23.56 -1.92
C LEU A 153 0.21 24.68 -2.05
N ALA A 154 -0.70 24.79 -1.09
CA ALA A 154 -1.70 25.86 -1.05
C ALA A 154 -1.04 27.25 -0.98
N ASN A 155 0.02 27.39 -0.19
CA ASN A 155 0.78 28.65 -0.09
C ASN A 155 1.53 28.97 -1.39
N CYS A 156 2.18 28.00 -2.01
CA CYS A 156 2.81 28.18 -3.33
C CYS A 156 1.81 28.60 -4.40
N SER A 157 0.62 27.97 -4.43
CA SER A 157 -0.45 28.31 -5.37
C SER A 157 -0.90 29.77 -5.21
N LYS A 158 -1.08 30.24 -3.98
CA LYS A 158 -1.40 31.67 -3.70
C LYS A 158 -0.31 32.61 -4.21
N VAL A 159 0.97 32.27 -3.99
CA VAL A 159 2.09 33.08 -4.49
C VAL A 159 2.10 33.13 -6.02
N LEU A 160 1.87 32.01 -6.69
CA LEU A 160 1.80 31.96 -8.16
C LEU A 160 0.65 32.82 -8.72
N GLN A 161 -0.50 32.85 -8.05
CA GLN A 161 -1.62 33.73 -8.43
C GLN A 161 -1.28 35.22 -8.26
N ILE A 162 -0.51 35.58 -7.22
CA ILE A 162 -0.03 36.95 -7.00
C ILE A 162 0.99 37.36 -8.08
N LEU A 163 1.86 36.43 -8.48
CA LEU A 163 2.90 36.68 -9.48
C LEU A 163 2.39 36.65 -10.93
N ASN A 164 1.20 36.11 -11.16
CA ASN A 164 0.57 36.05 -12.48
C ASN A 164 -0.89 36.56 -12.41
N PRO A 165 -1.10 37.85 -12.07
CA PRO A 165 -2.43 38.42 -12.07
C PRO A 165 -2.90 38.48 -13.54
N LEU A 166 -3.97 37.74 -13.84
CA LEU A 166 -4.68 37.81 -15.12
C LEU A 166 -5.08 39.24 -15.45
#